data_AF-A0A2M7KU88-F1
#
_entry.id   AF-A0A2M7KU88-F1
#
_cell.length_a   1.000
_cell.length_b   1.000
_cell.length_c   1.000
_cell.angle_alpha   90.00
_cell.angle_beta   90.00
_cell.angle_gamma   90.00
#
_symmetry.space_group_name_H-M   'P 1'
#
loop_
_entity.id
_entity.type
_entity.pdbx_description
1 polymer ?
#
loop_
_entity_poly.entity_id
_entity_poly.type
_entity_poly.pdbx_seq_one_letter_code
_entity_poly.pdbx_strand_id
1 'polypeptide(L)'
;MPDTPTAPQRLPVGALVTHPSFGSGQIVGHDPDKYVILFKSHGTKFIAYSYDGLVVEGRLAAAELEPDRIKAALREVLGEYGWIETDREMDQRWAGGTLVLRPGREGTQEKEIPLEVFFKKIIGVREKLRVLEQRLNNHPSLSPEDKLEFEGYLTRCYGSLTTFNVLFADKERQFRGQSG
;
A
#
# COMPACT_ATOMS: atom_id res chain seq x y z
N MET A 1 27.65 -45.90 -25.15
CA MET A 1 27.47 -44.47 -24.86
C MET A 1 25.98 -44.19 -24.91
N PRO A 2 25.26 -44.11 -23.77
CA PRO A 2 23.86 -43.74 -23.79
C PRO A 2 23.74 -42.22 -23.71
N ASP A 3 23.04 -41.65 -24.69
CA ASP A 3 22.63 -40.25 -24.75
C ASP A 3 21.84 -39.86 -23.50
N THR A 4 22.28 -38.81 -22.83
CA THR A 4 21.53 -38.14 -21.77
C THR A 4 20.26 -37.53 -22.38
N PRO A 5 19.05 -37.87 -21.91
CA PRO A 5 17.84 -37.24 -22.39
C PRO A 5 17.85 -35.76 -22.00
N THR A 6 17.82 -34.90 -23.00
CA THR A 6 17.74 -33.45 -22.87
C THR A 6 16.47 -33.10 -22.10
N ALA A 7 16.61 -32.56 -20.90
CA ALA A 7 15.48 -32.09 -20.10
C ALA A 7 14.65 -31.07 -20.92
N PRO A 8 13.30 -31.10 -20.83
CA PRO A 8 12.45 -30.20 -21.60
C PRO A 8 12.84 -28.75 -21.28
N GLN A 9 13.24 -28.03 -22.32
CA GLN A 9 13.76 -26.66 -22.23
C GLN A 9 12.63 -25.74 -21.79
N ARG A 10 12.47 -25.56 -20.47
CA ARG A 10 11.45 -24.70 -19.88
C ARG A 10 11.67 -23.27 -20.35
N LEU A 11 10.57 -22.61 -20.73
CA LEU A 11 10.63 -21.23 -21.19
C LEU A 11 11.02 -20.31 -20.01
N PRO A 12 12.02 -19.43 -20.15
CA PRO A 12 12.45 -18.57 -19.06
C PRO A 12 11.41 -17.49 -18.75
N VAL A 13 11.38 -17.05 -17.49
CA VAL A 13 10.63 -15.84 -17.08
C VAL A 13 11.04 -14.66 -17.96
N GLY A 14 10.06 -13.92 -18.45
CA GLY A 14 10.22 -12.80 -19.38
C GLY A 14 10.02 -13.15 -20.85
N ALA A 15 9.88 -14.43 -21.21
CA ALA A 15 9.57 -14.84 -22.58
C ALA A 15 8.16 -14.41 -23.01
N LEU A 16 8.04 -13.90 -24.25
CA LEU A 16 6.75 -13.63 -24.89
C LEU A 16 6.23 -14.90 -25.54
N VAL A 17 4.98 -15.22 -25.25
CA VAL A 17 4.28 -16.39 -25.74
C VAL A 17 2.92 -16.00 -26.28
N THR A 18 2.50 -16.59 -27.39
CA THR A 18 1.16 -16.43 -27.95
C THR A 18 0.36 -17.70 -27.70
N HIS A 19 -0.82 -17.52 -27.12
CA HIS A 19 -1.79 -18.58 -26.87
C HIS A 19 -2.97 -18.45 -27.82
N PRO A 20 -3.44 -19.53 -28.49
CA PRO A 20 -4.52 -19.48 -29.49
C PRO A 20 -5.81 -18.81 -28.99
N SER A 21 -6.15 -19.01 -27.72
CA SER A 21 -7.38 -18.46 -27.12
C SER A 21 -7.20 -17.12 -26.41
N PHE A 22 -5.98 -16.75 -26.00
CA PHE A 22 -5.76 -15.60 -25.11
C PHE A 22 -4.87 -14.50 -25.74
N GLY A 23 -4.34 -14.74 -26.93
CA GLY A 23 -3.44 -13.84 -27.63
C GLY A 23 -2.03 -13.85 -27.04
N SER A 24 -1.30 -12.76 -27.21
CA SER A 24 0.07 -12.61 -26.72
C SER A 24 0.11 -12.32 -25.21
N GLY A 25 1.00 -13.02 -24.50
CA GLY A 25 1.25 -12.90 -23.08
C GLY A 25 2.73 -13.05 -22.73
N GLN A 26 3.08 -12.73 -21.49
CA GLN A 26 4.46 -12.81 -20.98
C GLN A 26 4.52 -13.78 -19.80
N ILE A 27 5.53 -14.67 -19.79
CA ILE A 27 5.78 -15.53 -18.63
C ILE A 27 6.32 -14.67 -17.50
N VAL A 28 5.56 -14.55 -16.40
CA VAL A 28 5.93 -13.77 -15.21
C VAL A 28 6.44 -14.65 -14.05
N GLY A 29 6.27 -15.97 -14.15
CA GLY A 29 6.71 -16.90 -13.13
C GLY A 29 6.46 -18.36 -13.46
N HIS A 30 6.90 -19.22 -12.54
CA HIS A 30 6.81 -20.67 -12.60
C HIS A 30 6.13 -21.19 -11.34
N ASP A 31 5.04 -21.93 -11.52
CA ASP A 31 4.48 -22.80 -10.48
C ASP A 31 5.03 -24.23 -10.66
N PRO A 32 4.81 -25.17 -9.72
CA PRO A 32 5.39 -26.51 -9.78
C PRO A 32 5.13 -27.27 -11.09
N ASP A 33 3.98 -27.05 -11.74
CA ASP A 33 3.53 -27.73 -12.96
C ASP A 33 3.00 -26.79 -14.07
N LYS A 34 3.02 -25.46 -13.85
CA LYS A 34 2.37 -24.46 -14.73
C LYS A 34 3.23 -23.23 -14.96
N TYR A 35 3.16 -22.68 -16.17
CA TYR A 35 3.58 -21.32 -16.49
C TYR A 35 2.56 -20.32 -15.96
N VAL A 36 3.05 -19.28 -15.29
CA VAL A 36 2.24 -18.10 -14.93
C VAL A 36 2.42 -17.08 -16.05
N ILE A 37 1.39 -16.91 -16.89
CA ILE A 37 1.44 -16.03 -18.07
C ILE A 37 0.49 -14.86 -17.87
N LEU A 38 1.00 -13.64 -18.03
CA LEU A 38 0.22 -12.41 -18.03
C LEU A 38 -0.16 -12.04 -19.47
N PHE A 39 -1.45 -12.15 -19.80
CA PHE A 39 -2.00 -11.77 -21.10
C PHE A 39 -2.51 -10.32 -21.05
N LYS A 40 -2.17 -9.50 -22.06
CA LYS A 40 -2.53 -8.07 -22.10
C LYS A 40 -4.04 -7.82 -21.97
N SER A 41 -4.87 -8.71 -22.51
CA SER A 41 -6.33 -8.55 -22.54
C SER A 41 -7.08 -9.45 -21.55
N HIS A 42 -6.42 -10.44 -20.95
CA HIS A 42 -7.09 -11.49 -20.16
C HIS A 42 -6.50 -11.68 -18.75
N GLY A 43 -5.53 -10.85 -18.35
CA GLY A 43 -4.88 -10.93 -17.04
C GLY A 43 -4.00 -12.17 -16.89
N THR A 44 -3.71 -12.55 -15.64
CA THR A 44 -2.84 -13.68 -15.32
C THR A 44 -3.58 -15.02 -15.50
N LYS A 45 -2.98 -15.96 -16.23
CA LYS A 45 -3.46 -17.33 -16.41
C LYS A 45 -2.36 -18.33 -16.13
N PHE A 46 -2.77 -19.50 -15.62
CA PHE A 46 -1.89 -20.63 -15.34
C PHE A 46 -2.04 -21.64 -16.47
N ILE A 47 -0.97 -21.91 -17.21
CA ILE A 47 -0.96 -22.84 -18.34
C ILE A 47 0.01 -23.97 -18.03
N ALA A 48 -0.44 -25.23 -18.14
CA ALA A 48 0.38 -26.39 -17.86
C ALA A 48 1.65 -26.42 -18.72
N TYR A 49 2.76 -26.91 -18.16
CA TYR A 49 4.01 -27.09 -18.92
C TYR A 49 3.86 -28.05 -20.10
N SER A 50 2.89 -28.96 -20.04
CA SER A 50 2.58 -29.93 -21.09
C SER A 50 1.69 -29.38 -22.21
N TYR A 51 1.34 -28.09 -22.18
CA TYR A 51 0.51 -27.49 -23.22
C TYR A 51 1.36 -27.08 -24.43
N ASP A 52 1.27 -27.86 -25.52
CA ASP A 52 2.05 -27.67 -26.75
C ASP A 52 1.56 -26.51 -27.65
N GLY A 53 0.45 -25.86 -27.30
CA GLY A 53 -0.14 -24.78 -28.11
C GLY A 53 0.50 -23.40 -27.91
N LEU A 54 1.55 -23.28 -27.09
CA LEU A 54 2.23 -22.00 -26.82
C LEU A 54 3.30 -21.73 -27.88
N VAL A 55 3.11 -20.66 -28.67
CA VAL A 55 4.10 -20.21 -29.66
C VAL A 55 5.00 -19.16 -29.03
N VAL A 56 6.31 -19.36 -29.03
CA VAL A 56 7.28 -18.40 -28.46
C VAL A 56 7.64 -17.37 -29.52
N GLU A 57 7.22 -16.12 -29.33
CA GLU A 57 7.46 -15.03 -30.30
C GLU A 57 8.81 -14.34 -30.10
N GLY A 58 9.46 -14.54 -28.95
CA GLY A 58 10.81 -14.06 -28.71
C GLY A 58 11.06 -13.63 -27.27
N ARG A 59 12.31 -13.22 -27.03
CA ARG A 59 12.74 -12.64 -25.75
C ARG A 59 12.56 -11.12 -25.84
N LEU A 60 11.75 -10.54 -24.97
CA LEU A 60 12.04 -9.16 -24.55
C LEU A 60 13.41 -9.25 -23.89
N ALA A 61 14.44 -8.69 -24.52
CA ALA A 61 15.66 -8.32 -23.81
C ALA A 61 15.16 -7.74 -22.50
N ALA A 62 15.61 -8.31 -21.37
CA ALA A 62 15.18 -7.87 -20.06
C ALA A 62 15.40 -6.35 -20.06
N ALA A 63 14.31 -5.61 -20.30
CA ALA A 63 14.27 -4.22 -19.98
C ALA A 63 14.45 -4.33 -18.49
N GLU A 64 15.69 -4.09 -18.06
CA GLU A 64 16.09 -4.02 -16.69
C GLU A 64 14.91 -3.39 -16.01
N LEU A 65 14.21 -4.20 -15.20
CA LEU A 65 13.10 -3.71 -14.41
C LEU A 65 13.79 -2.73 -13.49
N GLU A 66 13.87 -1.50 -13.96
CA GLU A 66 14.59 -0.43 -13.30
C GLU A 66 14.04 -0.48 -11.88
N PRO A 67 14.89 -0.68 -10.86
CA PRO A 67 14.44 -0.70 -9.48
C PRO A 67 13.55 0.50 -9.18
N ASP A 68 13.76 1.60 -9.90
CA ASP A 68 12.99 2.84 -9.82
C ASP A 68 11.58 2.74 -10.43
N ARG A 69 11.36 1.93 -11.47
CA ARG A 69 10.02 1.63 -12.00
C ARG A 69 9.22 0.72 -11.08
N ILE A 70 9.86 -0.27 -10.47
CA ILE A 70 9.23 -1.12 -9.43
C ILE A 70 8.93 -0.28 -8.18
N LYS A 71 9.88 0.56 -7.74
CA LYS A 71 9.65 1.51 -6.64
C LYS A 71 8.53 2.49 -6.96
N ALA A 72 8.42 2.97 -8.20
CA ALA A 72 7.36 3.87 -8.60
C ALA A 72 5.98 3.19 -8.54
N ALA A 73 5.84 1.99 -9.10
CA ALA A 73 4.59 1.23 -9.04
C ALA A 73 4.23 0.80 -7.60
N LEU A 74 5.23 0.37 -6.82
CA LEU A 74 5.03 0.08 -5.41
C LEU A 74 4.68 1.34 -4.62
N ARG A 75 5.25 2.50 -4.97
CA ARG A 75 4.85 3.80 -4.41
C ARG A 75 3.44 4.21 -4.85
N GLU A 76 3.02 3.86 -6.05
CA GLU A 76 1.67 4.19 -6.51
C GLU A 76 0.65 3.37 -5.70
N VAL A 77 0.86 2.07 -5.58
CA VAL A 77 0.00 1.16 -4.79
C VAL A 77 0.06 1.48 -3.30
N LEU A 78 1.25 1.63 -2.72
CA LEU A 78 1.38 2.00 -1.29
C LEU A 78 0.84 3.41 -1.02
N GLY A 79 0.87 4.30 -2.01
CA GLY A 79 0.31 5.65 -1.97
C GLY A 79 -1.22 5.64 -1.97
N GLU A 80 -1.85 4.81 -2.82
CA GLU A 80 -3.30 4.59 -2.81
C GLU A 80 -3.81 4.07 -1.46
N TYR A 81 -2.98 3.28 -0.77
CA TYR A 81 -3.29 2.81 0.59
C TYR A 81 -2.79 3.76 1.69
N GLY A 82 -2.17 4.91 1.39
CA GLY A 82 -1.72 5.91 2.37
C GLY A 82 -0.48 5.55 3.20
N TRP A 83 0.33 4.58 2.77
CA TRP A 83 1.53 4.13 3.50
C TRP A 83 2.75 5.05 3.29
N ILE A 84 2.88 5.71 2.13
CA ILE A 84 4.08 6.51 1.80
C ILE A 84 4.09 7.86 2.48
N GLU A 85 2.92 8.45 2.71
CA GLU A 85 2.82 9.70 3.46
C GLU A 85 3.12 9.45 4.93
N THR A 86 2.69 8.30 5.48
CA THR A 86 2.95 7.94 6.89
C THR A 86 4.45 7.87 7.20
N ASP A 87 5.25 7.20 6.36
CA ASP A 87 6.71 7.07 6.54
C ASP A 87 7.47 8.41 6.45
N ARG A 88 6.93 9.39 5.70
CA ARG A 88 7.56 10.71 5.57
C ARG A 88 7.10 11.69 6.64
N GLU A 89 5.93 11.49 7.21
CA GLU A 89 5.40 12.36 8.28
C GLU A 89 5.86 11.95 9.67
N MET A 90 6.24 10.68 9.87
CA MET A 90 6.70 10.20 11.17
C MET A 90 8.15 10.62 11.42
N ASP A 91 8.42 11.09 12.64
CA ASP A 91 9.79 11.39 13.08
C ASP A 91 10.63 10.10 13.06
N GLN A 92 11.82 10.16 12.47
CA GLN A 92 12.73 9.02 12.32
C GLN A 92 13.06 8.34 13.65
N ARG A 93 13.01 9.06 14.78
CA ARG A 93 13.23 8.48 16.11
C ARG A 93 12.23 7.39 16.49
N TRP A 94 11.08 7.34 15.83
CA TRP A 94 10.02 6.36 16.06
C TRP A 94 9.93 5.27 14.98
N ALA A 95 10.76 5.35 13.93
CA ALA A 95 10.75 4.39 12.83
C ALA A 95 11.15 2.98 13.32
N GLY A 96 10.39 1.97 12.91
CA GLY A 96 10.52 0.59 13.35
C GLY A 96 10.08 0.33 14.80
N GLY A 97 9.52 1.34 15.47
CA GLY A 97 9.11 1.23 16.87
C GLY A 97 7.79 0.49 17.07
N THR A 98 7.48 0.16 18.32
CA THR A 98 6.26 -0.58 18.69
C THR A 98 5.58 0.09 19.88
N LEU A 99 4.27 0.33 19.76
CA LEU A 99 3.39 0.70 20.86
C LEU A 99 2.99 -0.56 21.64
N VAL A 100 3.30 -0.58 22.93
CA VAL A 100 2.94 -1.68 23.82
C VAL A 100 1.81 -1.24 24.74
N LEU A 101 0.64 -1.87 24.59
CA LEU A 101 -0.49 -1.69 25.50
C LEU A 101 -0.34 -2.68 26.65
N ARG A 102 0.03 -2.16 27.83
CA ARG A 102 0.14 -2.93 29.06
C ARG A 102 -1.19 -2.96 29.80
N PRO A 103 -1.81 -4.12 30.00
CA PRO A 103 -3.03 -4.23 30.77
C PRO A 103 -2.77 -3.90 32.25
N GLY A 104 -3.71 -3.19 32.89
CA GLY A 104 -3.64 -2.93 34.34
C GLY A 104 -3.98 -4.15 35.22
N ARG A 105 -4.33 -5.29 34.63
CA ARG A 105 -4.70 -6.53 35.31
C ARG A 105 -3.64 -7.59 35.10
N GLU A 106 -3.15 -8.15 36.20
CA GLU A 106 -2.20 -9.26 36.19
C GLU A 106 -2.73 -10.47 35.40
N GLY A 107 -1.83 -11.15 34.69
CA GLY A 107 -2.14 -12.31 33.85
C GLY A 107 -2.76 -11.99 32.49
N THR A 108 -2.93 -10.70 32.13
CA THR A 108 -3.40 -10.31 30.80
C THR A 108 -2.21 -10.04 29.89
N GLN A 109 -2.25 -10.59 28.67
CA GLN A 109 -1.16 -10.43 27.70
C GLN A 109 -1.06 -8.98 27.19
N GLU A 110 0.18 -8.49 27.06
CA GLU A 110 0.45 -7.22 26.40
C GLU A 110 0.04 -7.27 24.93
N LYS A 111 -0.44 -6.15 24.41
CA LYS A 111 -0.74 -6.01 22.98
C LYS A 111 0.28 -5.08 22.34
N GLU A 112 1.01 -5.62 21.38
CA GLU A 112 1.97 -4.88 20.58
C GLU A 112 1.33 -4.38 19.28
N ILE A 113 1.64 -3.14 18.91
CA ILE A 113 1.14 -2.49 17.70
C ILE A 113 2.33 -1.76 17.06
N PRO A 114 2.71 -2.05 15.80
CA PRO A 114 3.74 -1.27 15.10
C PRO A 114 3.38 0.22 15.06
N LEU A 115 4.35 1.10 15.35
CA LEU A 115 4.10 2.54 15.43
C LEU A 115 3.62 3.12 14.10
N GLU A 116 4.10 2.62 12.97
CA GLU A 116 3.65 3.04 11.63
C GLU A 116 2.16 2.75 11.44
N VAL A 117 1.71 1.58 11.88
CA VAL A 117 0.30 1.17 11.79
C VAL A 117 -0.56 2.04 12.69
N PHE A 118 -0.08 2.34 13.90
CA PHE A 118 -0.77 3.24 14.82
C PHE A 118 -0.84 4.67 14.25
N PHE A 119 0.29 5.21 13.80
CA PHE A 119 0.41 6.57 13.29
C PHE A 119 -0.42 6.78 12.03
N LYS A 120 -0.47 5.79 11.12
CA LYS A 120 -1.37 5.80 9.97
C LYS A 120 -2.85 5.95 10.37
N LYS A 121 -3.28 5.29 11.46
CA LYS A 121 -4.65 5.45 11.97
C LYS A 121 -4.89 6.87 12.47
N ILE A 122 -3.91 7.47 13.15
CA ILE A 122 -3.98 8.85 13.66
C ILE A 122 -4.06 9.87 12.51
N ILE A 123 -3.21 9.75 11.49
CA ILE A 123 -3.30 10.55 10.26
C ILE A 123 -4.67 10.35 9.59
N GLY A 124 -5.15 9.11 9.53
CA GLY A 124 -6.46 8.79 8.97
C GLY A 124 -7.64 9.43 9.72
N VAL A 125 -7.51 9.73 11.02
CA VAL A 125 -8.49 10.53 11.78
C VAL A 125 -8.35 12.00 11.42
N ARG A 126 -7.12 12.53 11.33
CA ARG A 126 -6.84 13.91 10.91
C ARG A 126 -7.54 14.24 9.60
N GLU A 127 -7.39 13.39 8.58
CA GLU A 127 -7.98 13.67 7.27
C GLU A 127 -9.52 13.61 7.28
N LYS A 128 -10.12 12.72 8.07
CA LYS A 128 -11.58 12.68 8.23
C LYS A 128 -12.11 13.94 8.91
N LEU A 129 -11.43 14.44 9.93
CA LEU A 129 -11.78 15.70 10.59
C LEU A 129 -11.65 16.88 9.61
N ARG A 130 -10.60 16.89 8.79
CA ARG A 130 -10.38 17.95 7.79
C ARG A 130 -11.46 17.97 6.71
N VAL A 131 -11.88 16.80 6.24
CA VAL A 131 -13.01 16.67 5.30
C VAL A 131 -14.32 17.10 5.96
N LEU A 132 -14.54 16.74 7.23
CA LEU A 132 -15.73 17.15 7.97
C LEU A 132 -15.80 18.68 8.14
N GLU A 133 -14.70 19.31 8.52
CA GLU A 133 -14.54 20.76 8.62
C GLU A 133 -14.88 21.45 7.30
N GLN A 134 -14.29 20.99 6.19
CA GLN A 134 -14.60 21.53 4.86
C GLN A 134 -16.08 21.39 4.50
N ARG A 135 -16.72 20.27 4.82
CA ARG A 135 -18.15 20.06 4.55
C ARG A 135 -19.03 21.00 5.36
N LEU A 136 -18.70 21.23 6.62
CA LEU A 136 -19.44 22.14 7.50
C LEU A 136 -19.33 23.59 7.02
N ASN A 137 -18.12 24.02 6.66
CA ASN A 137 -17.88 25.39 6.18
C ASN A 137 -18.67 25.67 4.89
N ASN A 138 -18.72 24.68 4.00
CA ASN A 138 -19.45 24.76 2.72
C ASN A 138 -20.92 24.34 2.81
N HIS A 139 -21.45 24.04 4.01
CA HIS A 139 -22.83 23.59 4.13
C HIS A 139 -23.81 24.74 3.84
N PRO A 140 -24.76 24.58 2.90
CA PRO A 140 -25.60 25.68 2.43
C PRO A 140 -26.69 26.11 3.43
N SER A 141 -27.10 25.21 4.32
CA SER A 141 -28.23 25.41 5.23
C SER A 141 -27.83 25.60 6.70
N LEU A 142 -26.54 25.65 7.02
CA LEU A 142 -26.10 25.93 8.39
C LEU A 142 -26.02 27.43 8.63
N SER A 143 -26.57 27.88 9.77
CA SER A 143 -26.45 29.27 10.19
C SER A 143 -25.00 29.62 10.54
N PRO A 144 -24.60 30.90 10.54
CA PRO A 144 -23.27 31.32 10.99
C PRO A 144 -22.97 30.89 12.45
N GLU A 145 -23.98 30.88 13.31
CA GLU A 145 -23.86 30.49 14.73
C GLU A 145 -23.57 28.99 14.86
N ASP A 146 -24.31 28.14 14.14
CA ASP A 146 -24.08 26.68 14.13
C ASP A 146 -22.70 26.35 13.57
N LYS A 147 -22.27 27.03 12.50
CA LYS A 147 -20.93 26.84 11.92
C LYS A 147 -19.85 27.14 12.95
N LEU A 148 -19.96 28.25 13.67
CA LEU A 148 -19.03 28.63 14.73
C LEU A 148 -19.00 27.59 15.87
N GLU A 149 -20.16 27.07 16.27
CA GLU A 149 -20.25 26.01 17.28
C GLU A 149 -19.51 24.74 16.83
N PHE A 150 -19.75 24.28 15.60
CA PHE A 150 -19.11 23.10 15.05
C PHE A 150 -17.60 23.28 14.85
N GLU A 151 -17.15 24.44 14.36
CA GLU A 151 -15.73 24.80 14.26
C GLU A 151 -15.06 24.75 15.64
N GLY A 152 -15.73 25.27 16.67
CA GLY A 152 -15.26 25.19 18.06
C GLY A 152 -15.16 23.74 18.56
N TYR A 153 -16.15 22.90 18.24
CA TYR A 153 -16.12 21.48 18.59
C TYR A 153 -14.98 20.73 17.88
N LEU A 154 -14.81 20.94 16.57
CA LEU A 154 -13.71 20.37 15.78
C LEU A 154 -12.35 20.79 16.31
N THR A 155 -12.20 22.06 16.72
CA THR A 155 -10.97 22.57 17.33
C THR A 155 -10.63 21.82 18.61
N ARG A 156 -11.62 21.48 19.44
CA ARG A 156 -11.42 20.65 20.64
C ARG A 156 -11.09 19.19 20.27
N CYS A 157 -11.68 18.65 19.20
CA CYS A 157 -11.30 17.33 18.69
C CYS A 157 -9.85 17.28 18.21
N TYR A 158 -9.36 18.31 17.51
CA TYR A 158 -7.94 18.39 17.17
C TYR A 158 -7.06 18.55 18.42
N GLY A 159 -7.52 19.33 19.41
CA GLY A 159 -6.85 19.49 20.70
C GLY A 159 -6.62 18.16 21.44
N SER A 160 -7.59 17.24 21.45
CA SER A 160 -7.44 15.94 22.13
C SER A 160 -6.44 14.99 21.45
N LEU A 161 -6.07 15.26 20.19
CA LEU A 161 -5.08 14.49 19.44
C LEU A 161 -3.65 15.03 19.59
N THR A 162 -3.46 16.21 20.22
CA THR A 162 -2.15 16.85 20.39
C THR A 162 -1.14 16.00 21.16
N THR A 163 -1.59 15.08 22.02
CA THR A 163 -0.73 14.10 22.71
C THR A 163 0.14 13.30 21.72
N PHE A 164 -0.37 13.04 20.51
CA PHE A 164 0.35 12.28 19.49
C PHE A 164 1.30 13.13 18.64
N ASN A 165 1.39 14.45 18.89
CA ASN A 165 2.28 15.34 18.13
C ASN A 165 3.75 14.95 18.21
N VAL A 166 4.14 14.23 19.27
CA VAL A 166 5.48 13.67 19.45
C VAL A 166 5.90 12.73 18.31
N LEU A 167 4.94 12.13 17.59
CA LEU A 167 5.19 11.21 16.49
C LEU A 167 5.51 11.91 15.17
N PHE A 168 5.17 13.20 15.01
CA PHE A 168 5.36 13.93 13.75
C PHE A 168 6.78 14.48 13.63
N ALA A 169 7.37 14.36 12.45
CA ALA A 169 8.64 14.99 12.09
C ALA A 169 8.50 16.51 11.94
N ASP A 170 7.42 16.95 11.29
CA ASP A 170 7.19 18.36 10.96
C ASP A 170 6.13 19.00 11.86
N LYS A 171 6.45 20.15 12.45
CA LYS A 171 5.50 20.94 13.27
C LYS A 171 4.27 21.43 12.49
N GLU A 172 4.40 21.67 11.18
CA GLU A 172 3.28 22.10 10.35
C GLU A 172 2.24 21.01 10.12
N ARG A 173 2.61 19.74 10.33
CA ARG A 173 1.72 18.58 10.16
C ARG A 173 1.06 18.13 11.46
N GLN A 174 1.47 18.70 12.59
CA GLN A 174 0.95 18.39 13.91
C GLN A 174 -0.51 18.82 14.07
N PHE A 175 -1.20 18.16 14.98
CA PHE A 175 -2.52 18.60 15.43
C PHE A 175 -2.41 19.94 16.14
N ARG A 176 -3.33 20.85 15.80
CA ARG A 176 -3.47 22.17 16.45
C ARG A 176 -4.88 22.26 17.05
N GLY A 177 -4.97 22.51 18.34
CA GLY A 177 -6.22 22.82 19.03
C GLY A 177 -6.12 24.15 19.77
N GLN A 178 -7.20 24.52 20.46
CA GLN A 178 -7.11 25.60 21.45
C GLN A 178 -6.16 25.14 22.55
N SER A 179 -5.05 25.85 22.69
CA SER A 179 -4.22 25.76 23.89
C SER A 179 -5.04 26.42 24.99
N GLY A 180 -5.30 25.69 26.08
CA GLY A 180 -5.93 26.23 27.28
C GLY A 180 -5.04 27.28 27.95
#